data_AF-A0A9X2MNA6-F1
#
_entry.id   AF-A0A9X2MNA6-F1
#
_cell.length_a   1.000
_cell.length_b   1.000
_cell.length_c   1.000
_cell.angle_alpha   90.00
_cell.angle_beta   90.00
_cell.angle_gamma   90.00
#
_symmetry.space_group_name_H-M   'P 1'
#
loop_
_entity.id
_entity.type
_entity.pdbx_description
1 polymer ?
#
loop_
_entity_poly.entity_id
_entity_poly.type
_entity_poly.pdbx_seq_one_letter_code
_entity_poly.pdbx_strand_id
1 'polypeptide(L)'
;MEILVLKLNEKVLTVKFDRFSHEDVTRLKAIEGSKWSPGDGWWTLPYTLSAVDRLMKTFPHAAFRPDSALLEECYLFIENEMWVRGE
;
A
#
# COMPACT_ATOMS: atom_id res chain seq x y z
N MET A 1 -4.87 -8.50 8.40
CA MET A 1 -4.05 -7.27 8.53
C MET A 1 -4.59 -6.25 7.56
N GLU A 2 -4.73 -4.99 7.98
CA GLU A 2 -5.19 -3.92 7.10
C GLU A 2 -4.04 -2.95 6.81
N ILE A 3 -3.93 -2.56 5.53
CA ILE A 3 -2.95 -1.60 5.03
C ILE A 3 -3.70 -0.44 4.41
N LEU A 4 -3.63 0.72 5.05
CA LEU A 4 -4.14 1.98 4.53
C LEU A 4 -3.17 2.51 3.49
N VAL A 5 -3.68 2.81 2.30
CA VAL A 5 -2.90 3.41 1.21
C VAL A 5 -3.57 4.70 0.79
N LEU A 6 -2.87 5.82 0.87
CA LEU A 6 -3.41 7.12 0.46
C LEU A 6 -2.53 7.74 -0.62
N LYS A 7 -3.16 8.46 -1.55
CA LYS A 7 -2.42 9.28 -2.53
C LYS A 7 -1.99 10.56 -1.82
N LEU A 8 -0.68 10.76 -1.64
CA LEU A 8 -0.17 12.04 -1.17
C LEU A 8 -0.12 13.05 -2.32
N ASN A 9 0.30 12.59 -3.49
CA ASN A 9 0.31 13.33 -4.75
C ASN A 9 0.47 12.36 -5.93
N GLU A 10 0.60 12.87 -7.15
CA GLU A 10 0.78 12.07 -8.36
C GLU A 10 2.07 11.24 -8.40
N LYS A 11 3.01 11.46 -7.47
CA LYS A 11 4.31 10.77 -7.41
C LYS A 11 4.51 9.94 -6.15
N VAL A 12 3.68 10.10 -5.13
CA VAL A 12 3.90 9.52 -3.80
C VAL A 12 2.60 8.96 -3.22
N LEU A 13 2.69 7.74 -2.72
CA LEU A 13 1.71 7.07 -1.88
C LEU A 13 2.18 7.07 -0.44
N THR A 14 1.25 7.19 0.50
CA THR A 14 1.51 6.85 1.90
C THR A 14 0.92 5.49 2.22
N VAL A 15 1.65 4.73 3.04
CA VAL A 15 1.30 3.39 3.49
C VAL A 15 1.34 3.38 5.01
N LYS A 16 0.27 2.89 5.62
CA LYS A 16 0.16 2.75 7.07
C LYS A 16 -0.47 1.42 7.42
N PHE A 17 0.13 0.74 8.38
CA PHE A 17 -0.44 -0.47 8.96
C PHE A 17 -1.43 -0.12 10.07
N ASP A 18 -2.55 -0.84 10.15
CA ASP A 18 -3.48 -0.74 11.29
C ASP A 18 -2.79 -1.07 12.62
N ARG A 19 -1.87 -2.04 12.61
CA ARG A 19 -1.05 -2.43 13.77
C ARG A 19 0.42 -2.42 13.45
N PHE A 20 1.22 -1.98 14.40
CA PHE A 20 2.66 -2.01 14.28
C PHE A 20 3.19 -3.45 14.41
N SER A 21 4.01 -3.86 13.45
CA SER A 21 4.67 -5.17 13.43
C SER A 21 6.07 -5.02 12.85
N HIS A 22 7.07 -5.50 13.57
CA HIS A 22 8.46 -5.44 13.15
C HIS A 22 8.72 -6.22 11.86
N GLU A 23 8.02 -7.35 11.66
CA GLU A 23 8.14 -8.16 10.45
C GLU A 23 7.62 -7.38 9.23
N ASP A 24 6.46 -6.73 9.36
CA ASP A 24 5.83 -6.01 8.26
C ASP A 24 6.58 -4.74 7.91
N VAL A 25 7.11 -4.03 8.91
CA VAL A 25 8.02 -2.91 8.70
C VAL A 25 9.28 -3.37 7.96
N THR A 26 9.82 -4.54 8.30
CA THR A 26 11.01 -5.08 7.62
C THR A 26 10.71 -5.43 6.17
N ARG A 27 9.56 -6.05 5.91
CA ARG A 27 9.09 -6.34 4.55
C ARG A 27 8.87 -5.06 3.74
N LEU A 28 8.25 -4.04 4.33
CA LEU A 28 8.00 -2.77 3.65
C LEU A 28 9.28 -2.02 3.30
N LYS A 29 10.27 -2.05 4.20
CA LYS A 29 11.62 -1.49 3.95
C LYS A 29 12.33 -2.16 2.78
N ALA A 30 12.02 -3.42 2.48
CA ALA A 30 12.58 -4.12 1.33
C ALA A 30 11.99 -3.66 -0.01
N ILE A 31 10.88 -2.92 0.01
CA ILE A 31 10.31 -2.32 -1.20
C ILE A 31 11.16 -1.12 -1.59
N GLU A 32 11.68 -1.18 -2.82
CA GLU A 32 12.48 -0.12 -3.41
C GLU A 32 11.73 1.22 -3.45
N GLY A 33 12.39 2.28 -3.00
CA GLY A 33 11.78 3.60 -2.90
C GLY A 33 10.96 3.83 -1.63
N SER A 34 10.83 2.84 -0.74
CA SER A 34 10.22 3.03 0.58
C SER A 34 11.04 3.99 1.44
N LYS A 35 10.35 4.95 2.05
CA LYS A 35 10.94 5.89 3.02
C LYS A 35 10.01 6.06 4.20
N TRP A 36 10.57 6.16 5.39
CA TRP A 36 9.80 6.50 6.59
C TRP A 36 9.68 8.03 6.68
N SER A 37 8.45 8.55 6.80
CA SER A 37 8.21 9.96 7.14
C SER A 37 7.95 10.08 8.65
N PRO A 38 8.95 10.47 9.46
CA PRO A 38 8.79 10.56 10.92
C PRO A 38 7.85 11.70 11.35
N GLY A 39 7.66 12.73 10.51
CA GLY A 39 6.76 13.85 10.80
C GLY A 39 5.29 13.45 10.77
N ASP A 40 4.93 12.57 9.84
CA ASP A 40 3.54 12.14 9.67
C ASP A 40 3.26 10.80 10.39
N GLY A 41 4.27 9.95 10.57
CA GLY A 41 4.10 8.58 11.08
C GLY A 41 3.62 7.58 10.03
N TRP A 42 4.01 7.78 8.76
CA TRP A 42 3.62 6.94 7.62
C TRP A 42 4.85 6.56 6.82
N TRP A 43 4.76 5.43 6.14
CA TRP A 43 5.70 5.09 5.09
C TRP A 43 5.28 5.75 3.80
N THR A 44 6.24 6.19 3.00
CA THR A 44 5.99 6.71 1.66
C THR A 44 6.59 5.76 0.63
N LEU A 45 5.85 5.54 -0.45
CA LEU A 45 6.28 4.80 -1.64
C LEU A 45 6.09 5.67 -2.88
N PRO A 46 6.91 5.49 -3.93
CA PRO A 46 6.64 6.14 -5.21
C PRO A 46 5.31 5.64 -5.79
N TYR A 47 4.43 6.55 -6.23
CA TYR A 47 3.17 6.18 -6.90
C TYR A 47 3.45 5.71 -8.32
N THR A 48 3.86 4.46 -8.43
CA THR A 48 4.11 3.78 -9.71
C THR A 48 3.47 2.40 -9.67
N LEU A 49 3.01 1.89 -10.81
CA LEU A 49 2.41 0.55 -10.90
C LEU A 49 3.36 -0.52 -10.36
N SER A 50 4.65 -0.42 -10.64
CA SER A 50 5.66 -1.36 -10.14
C SER A 50 5.78 -1.36 -8.60
N ALA A 51 5.66 -0.21 -7.96
CA ALA A 51 5.72 -0.11 -6.50
C ALA A 51 4.43 -0.66 -5.86
N VAL A 52 3.27 -0.38 -6.46
CA VAL A 52 1.97 -0.92 -6.02
C VAL A 52 1.94 -2.45 -6.17
N ASP A 53 2.35 -2.97 -7.34
CA ASP A 53 2.46 -4.42 -7.58
C ASP A 53 3.39 -5.10 -6.56
N ARG A 54 4.58 -4.53 -6.30
CA ARG A 54 5.50 -5.02 -5.27
C ARG A 54 4.88 -4.98 -3.88
N LEU A 55 4.16 -3.90 -3.52
CA LEU A 55 3.47 -3.79 -2.24
C LEU A 55 2.44 -4.90 -2.07
N MET A 56 1.60 -5.15 -3.07
CA MET A 56 0.58 -6.19 -3.04
C MET A 56 1.20 -7.59 -2.95
N LYS A 57 2.26 -7.86 -3.71
CA LYS A 57 3.01 -9.13 -3.63
C LYS A 57 3.74 -9.33 -2.31
N THR A 58 4.15 -8.25 -1.65
CA THR A 58 4.80 -8.30 -0.34
C THR A 58 3.79 -8.65 0.76
N PHE A 59 2.54 -8.24 0.60
CA PHE A 59 1.46 -8.48 1.57
C PHE A 59 0.24 -9.15 0.90
N PRO A 60 0.37 -10.39 0.41
CA PRO A 60 -0.70 -11.06 -0.33
C PRO A 60 -1.95 -11.35 0.52
N HIS A 61 -1.81 -11.38 1.84
CA HIS A 61 -2.91 -11.61 2.78
C HIS A 61 -3.41 -10.33 3.48
N ALA A 62 -2.91 -9.16 3.06
CA ALA A 62 -3.37 -7.89 3.61
C ALA A 62 -4.63 -7.40 2.89
N ALA A 63 -5.58 -6.90 3.66
CA ALA A 63 -6.69 -6.13 3.14
C ALA A 63 -6.21 -4.70 2.89
N PHE A 64 -6.09 -4.33 1.63
CA PHE A 64 -5.73 -2.97 1.22
C PHE A 64 -6.94 -2.05 1.31
N ARG A 65 -6.73 -0.88 1.92
CA ARG A 65 -7.71 0.20 2.06
C ARG A 65 -7.19 1.44 1.32
N PRO A 66 -7.27 1.45 -0.02
CA PRO A 66 -6.97 2.63 -0.81
C PRO A 66 -8.00 3.73 -0.56
N ASP A 67 -7.57 5.00 -0.63
CA ASP A 67 -8.52 6.12 -0.71
C ASP A 67 -9.29 6.11 -2.05
N SER A 68 -10.46 6.74 -2.06
CA SER A 68 -11.32 6.93 -3.23
C SER A 68 -10.55 7.38 -4.47
N ALA A 69 -9.65 8.36 -4.32
CA ALA A 69 -8.85 8.86 -5.45
C ALA A 69 -7.96 7.78 -6.07
N LEU A 70 -7.40 6.87 -5.25
CA LEU A 70 -6.59 5.76 -5.76
C LEU A 70 -7.43 4.69 -6.43
N LEU A 71 -8.64 4.43 -5.93
CA LEU A 71 -9.56 3.49 -6.57
C LEU A 71 -9.96 3.96 -7.97
N GLU A 72 -10.14 5.26 -8.15
CA GLU A 72 -10.50 5.83 -9.46
C GLU A 72 -9.33 5.80 -10.46
N GLU A 73 -8.08 5.88 -9.98
CA GLU A 73 -6.89 6.01 -10.84
C GLU A 73 -6.07 4.72 -11.01
N CYS A 74 -6.16 3.78 -10.07
CA CYS A 74 -5.28 2.61 -10.02
C CYS A 74 -6.09 1.30 -10.01
N TYR A 75 -6.21 0.70 -11.19
CA TYR A 75 -6.92 -0.55 -11.42
C TYR A 75 -6.41 -1.74 -10.57
N LEU A 76 -5.15 -1.72 -10.15
CA LEU A 76 -4.56 -2.77 -9.30
C LEU A 76 -5.29 -2.90 -7.95
N PHE A 77 -5.83 -1.80 -7.42
CA PHE A 77 -6.62 -1.86 -6.19
C PHE A 77 -8.06 -2.33 -6.43
N ILE A 78 -8.58 -2.15 -7.64
CA ILE A 78 -9.93 -2.59 -8.04
C ILE A 78 -9.98 -4.10 -8.28
N GLU A 79 -8.98 -4.66 -8.98
CA GLU A 79 -8.94 -6.09 -9.30
C GLU A 79 -8.86 -6.97 -8.05
N ASN A 80 -8.26 -6.48 -6.97
CA ASN A 80 -8.11 -7.23 -5.73
C ASN A 80 -9.42 -7.29 -4.89
N GLU A 81 -10.37 -6.38 -5.10
CA GLU A 81 -11.70 -6.49 -4.48
C GLU A 81 -12.57 -7.56 -5.15
N MET A 82 -12.30 -7.90 -6.41
CA MET A 82 -13.09 -8.87 -7.17
C MET A 82 -12.79 -10.34 -6.81
N TRP A 83 -11.63 -10.62 -6.21
CA TRP A 83 -11.26 -11.97 -5.76
C TRP A 83 -11.80 -12.35 -4.38
N VAL A 84 -12.24 -11.38 -3.57
CA VAL A 84 -12.77 -11.65 -2.21
C VAL A 84 -14.25 -12.06 -2.23
N ARG A 85 -14.94 -11.93 -3.38
CA ARG A 85 -16.37 -12.26 -3.53
C ARG A 85 -16.67 -13.55 -4.27
N GLY A 86 -15.64 -14.35 -4.59
CA GLY A 86 -15.80 -15.60 -5.32
C GLY A 86 -15.09 -16.73 -4.64
N GLU A 87 -15.65 -17.25 -3.54
CA GLU A 87 -15.66 -18.66 -3.12
C GLU A 87 -16.56 -18.85 -1.90
#